data_AF-A0A7J9H765-F1
#
_entry.id   AF-A0A7J9H765-F1
#
_cell.length_a   1.000
_cell.length_b   1.000
_cell.length_c   1.000
_cell.angle_alpha   90.00
_cell.angle_beta   90.00
_cell.angle_gamma   90.00
#
_symmetry.space_group_name_H-M   'P 1'
#
loop_
_entity.id
_entity.type
_entity.pdbx_description
1 polymer ?
#
loop_
_entity_poly.entity_id
_entity_poly.type
_entity_poly.pdbx_seq_one_letter_code
_entity_poly.pdbx_strand_id
1 'polypeptide(L)'
;MLGVEVKNIHMAKHGSDSGVYDSKGRFVSWKFEEIFAKFARTHSDALTSDELKAMLKANREPKDYRGWVASWTEWITLYNLCKDKEGLLKKETIRGVYDGSLFQQMEREKLAAAGKKK
;
A
#
# COMPACT_ATOMS: atom_id res chain seq x y z
N MET A 1 -23.52 5.09 4.93
CA MET A 1 -22.07 5.08 5.25
C MET A 1 -21.68 6.50 5.62
N LEU A 2 -21.25 6.76 6.86
CA LEU A 2 -20.80 8.10 7.29
C LEU A 2 -19.36 8.28 6.80
N GLY A 3 -19.11 9.29 5.98
CA GLY A 3 -17.76 9.63 5.53
C GLY A 3 -17.02 10.42 6.60
N VAL A 4 -15.79 10.02 6.91
CA VAL A 4 -14.88 10.86 7.69
C VAL A 4 -14.24 11.85 6.73
N GLU A 5 -14.71 13.10 6.73
CA GLU A 5 -14.08 14.18 5.95
C GLU A 5 -13.02 14.88 6.79
N VAL A 6 -11.75 14.63 6.46
CA VAL A 6 -10.62 15.33 7.06
C VAL A 6 -10.35 16.59 6.24
N LYS A 7 -10.58 17.77 6.84
CA LYS A 7 -10.49 19.09 6.19
C LYS A 7 -9.23 19.29 5.32
N ASN A 8 -8.10 18.76 5.76
CA ASN A 8 -6.79 18.93 5.13
C ASN A 8 -6.26 17.65 4.45
N ILE A 9 -7.12 16.66 4.15
CA ILE A 9 -6.67 15.37 3.60
C ILE A 9 -5.93 15.50 2.26
N HIS A 10 -6.28 16.50 1.47
CA HIS A 10 -5.61 16.82 0.21
C HIS A 10 -4.12 17.15 0.40
N MET A 11 -3.71 17.64 1.58
CA MET A 11 -2.31 17.92 1.90
C MET A 11 -1.49 16.65 2.17
N ALA A 12 -2.15 15.55 2.51
CA ALA A 12 -1.51 14.24 2.72
C ALA A 12 -1.32 13.49 1.39
N LYS A 13 -1.64 14.12 0.26
CA LYS A 13 -1.51 13.53 -1.07
C LYS A 13 -0.36 14.18 -1.81
N HIS A 14 0.32 13.39 -2.63
CA HIS A 14 1.37 13.87 -3.52
C HIS A 14 1.10 13.37 -4.94
N GLY A 15 1.71 14.02 -5.93
CA GLY A 15 1.71 13.50 -7.29
C GLY A 15 2.39 12.13 -7.33
N SER A 16 2.09 11.35 -8.36
CA SER A 16 2.65 10.01 -8.52
C SER A 16 2.27 8.98 -7.45
N ASP A 17 1.24 9.26 -6.64
CA ASP A 17 0.70 8.31 -5.68
C ASP A 17 -0.03 7.13 -6.37
N SER A 18 -0.53 6.19 -5.58
CA SER A 18 -1.31 5.04 -6.09
C SER A 18 -2.70 5.41 -6.63
N GLY A 19 -3.19 6.61 -6.33
CA GLY A 19 -4.53 7.07 -6.66
C GLY A 19 -5.67 6.35 -5.92
N VAL A 20 -5.38 5.41 -5.01
CA VAL A 20 -6.39 4.59 -4.30
C VAL A 20 -7.28 5.45 -3.42
N TYR A 21 -6.74 6.47 -2.77
CA TYR A 21 -7.55 7.57 -2.27
C TYR A 21 -7.79 8.57 -3.39
N ASP A 22 -8.98 9.17 -3.49
CA ASP A 22 -9.19 10.31 -4.39
C ASP A 22 -8.71 11.63 -3.76
N SER A 23 -8.88 12.76 -4.44
CA SER A 23 -8.45 14.09 -3.94
C SER A 23 -9.19 14.55 -2.68
N LYS A 24 -10.34 13.93 -2.38
CA LYS A 24 -11.14 14.15 -1.17
C LYS A 24 -10.85 13.11 -0.08
N GLY A 25 -9.86 12.24 -0.28
CA GLY A 25 -9.49 11.21 0.70
C GLY A 25 -10.44 10.01 0.75
N ARG A 26 -11.29 9.82 -0.25
CA ARG A 26 -12.24 8.69 -0.29
C ARG A 26 -11.57 7.47 -0.90
N PHE A 27 -11.76 6.30 -0.29
CA PHE A 27 -11.22 5.05 -0.82
C PHE A 27 -11.92 4.66 -2.13
N VAL A 28 -11.13 4.45 -3.18
CA VAL A 28 -11.59 4.09 -4.52
C VAL A 28 -11.27 2.62 -4.76
N SER A 29 -12.22 1.74 -4.41
CA SER A 29 -12.01 0.29 -4.42
C SER A 29 -11.51 -0.24 -5.77
N TRP A 30 -12.01 0.26 -6.90
CA TRP A 30 -11.58 -0.23 -8.21
C TRP A 30 -10.11 0.11 -8.51
N LYS A 31 -9.59 1.24 -8.02
CA LYS A 31 -8.17 1.60 -8.18
C LYS A 31 -7.25 0.73 -7.32
N PHE A 32 -7.72 0.35 -6.13
CA PHE A 32 -7.02 -0.63 -5.32
C PHE A 32 -6.91 -1.98 -6.04
N GLU A 33 -8.02 -2.47 -6.60
CA GLU A 33 -8.04 -3.70 -7.39
C GLU A 33 -7.15 -3.58 -8.65
N GLU A 34 -7.13 -2.40 -9.27
CA GLU A 34 -6.32 -2.12 -10.46
C GLU A 34 -4.82 -2.30 -10.23
N ILE A 35 -4.30 -2.02 -9.03
CA ILE A 35 -2.89 -2.27 -8.68
C ILE A 35 -2.53 -3.72 -8.98
N PHE A 36 -3.33 -4.66 -8.48
CA PHE A 36 -3.04 -6.09 -8.62
C PHE A 36 -3.31 -6.56 -10.05
N ALA A 37 -4.39 -6.07 -10.67
CA ALA A 37 -4.69 -6.39 -12.06
C ALA A 37 -3.55 -5.98 -13.02
N LYS A 38 -2.88 -4.86 -12.75
CA LYS A 38 -1.79 -4.35 -13.60
C LYS A 38 -0.43 -4.96 -13.28
N PHE A 39 -0.10 -5.10 -12.00
CA PHE A 39 1.28 -5.37 -11.55
C PHE A 39 1.49 -6.74 -10.92
N ALA A 40 0.45 -7.42 -10.41
CA ALA A 40 0.58 -8.71 -9.74
C ALA A 40 0.58 -9.87 -10.76
N ARG A 41 1.67 -9.99 -11.52
CA ARG A 41 1.81 -10.92 -12.66
C ARG A 41 2.23 -12.32 -12.23
N THR A 42 2.99 -12.41 -11.15
CA THR A 42 3.52 -13.66 -10.62
C THR A 42 2.55 -14.33 -9.66
N HIS A 43 1.94 -13.53 -8.78
CA HIS A 43 0.93 -13.97 -7.82
C HIS A 43 -0.26 -13.03 -7.88
N SER A 44 -1.46 -13.52 -8.19
CA SER A 44 -2.64 -12.66 -8.38
C SER A 44 -3.03 -11.84 -7.14
N ASP A 45 -2.59 -12.27 -5.96
CA ASP A 45 -2.92 -11.69 -4.65
C ASP A 45 -1.71 -11.06 -3.94
N ALA A 46 -0.58 -10.87 -4.62
CA ALA A 46 0.62 -10.32 -3.99
C ALA A 46 1.54 -9.61 -4.99
N LEU A 47 2.36 -8.68 -4.48
CA LEU A 47 3.40 -8.02 -5.26
C LEU A 47 4.78 -8.51 -4.83
N THR A 48 5.61 -8.88 -5.80
CA THR A 48 7.05 -9.03 -5.60
C THR A 48 7.73 -7.66 -5.52
N SER A 49 9.00 -7.63 -5.06
CA SER A 49 9.81 -6.40 -5.06
C SER A 49 9.87 -5.72 -6.44
N ASP A 50 10.00 -6.50 -7.50
CA ASP A 50 10.20 -5.97 -8.85
C ASP A 50 8.89 -5.49 -9.48
N GLU A 51 7.78 -6.20 -9.23
CA GLU A 51 6.44 -5.73 -9.61
C GLU A 51 6.06 -4.44 -8.86
N LEU A 52 6.44 -4.32 -7.59
CA LEU A 52 6.24 -3.11 -6.81
C LEU A 52 7.07 -1.93 -7.38
N LYS A 53 8.34 -2.17 -7.74
CA LYS A 53 9.17 -1.14 -8.42
C LYS A 53 8.60 -0.76 -9.79
N ALA A 54 8.04 -1.72 -10.53
CA ALA A 54 7.37 -1.46 -11.81
C ALA A 54 6.14 -0.56 -11.62
N MET A 55 5.33 -0.81 -10.58
CA MET A 55 4.23 0.07 -10.19
C MET A 55 4.70 1.48 -9.87
N LEU A 56 5.73 1.62 -9.01
CA LEU A 56 6.29 2.92 -8.66
C LEU A 56 6.80 3.70 -9.87
N LYS A 57 7.38 3.01 -10.85
CA LYS A 57 7.83 3.63 -12.11
C LYS A 57 6.65 4.05 -12.99
N ALA A 58 5.61 3.23 -13.08
CA ALA A 58 4.43 3.49 -13.89
C ALA A 58 3.58 4.65 -13.36
N ASN A 59 3.56 4.86 -12.03
CA ASN A 59 2.80 5.94 -11.41
C ASN A 59 3.49 7.31 -11.52
N ARG A 60 4.74 7.39 -11.98
CA ARG A 60 5.50 8.65 -12.03
C ARG A 60 4.85 9.70 -12.93
N GLU A 61 4.49 10.83 -12.35
CA GLU A 61 4.09 12.02 -13.09
C GLU A 61 5.31 12.77 -13.62
N PRO A 62 5.27 13.30 -14.86
CA PRO A 62 6.39 14.04 -15.44
C PRO A 62 6.82 15.23 -14.56
N LYS A 63 8.13 15.31 -14.26
CA LYS A 63 8.77 16.37 -13.46
C LYS A 63 8.37 16.40 -11.97
N ASP A 64 7.66 15.41 -11.46
CA ASP A 64 7.26 15.33 -10.06
C ASP A 64 8.29 14.59 -9.17
N TYR A 65 9.51 15.14 -9.08
CA TYR A 65 10.60 14.49 -8.34
C TYR A 65 10.29 14.29 -6.84
N ARG A 66 9.53 15.22 -6.23
CA ARG A 66 9.15 15.12 -4.82
C ARG A 66 8.14 14.00 -4.60
N GLY A 67 7.10 13.91 -5.43
CA GLY A 67 6.13 12.81 -5.36
C GLY A 67 6.75 11.46 -5.67
N TRP A 68 7.74 11.39 -6.56
CA TRP A 68 8.49 10.15 -6.82
C TRP A 68 9.21 9.64 -5.58
N VAL A 69 9.91 10.53 -4.86
CA VAL A 69 10.64 10.17 -3.63
C VAL A 69 9.68 9.81 -2.51
N ALA A 70 8.58 10.55 -2.35
CA ALA A 70 7.55 10.25 -1.36
C ALA A 70 6.93 8.87 -1.62
N SER A 71 6.42 8.63 -2.83
CA SER A 71 5.84 7.33 -3.22
C SER A 71 6.84 6.20 -3.05
N TRP A 72 8.10 6.38 -3.45
CA TRP A 72 9.12 5.35 -3.27
C TRP A 72 9.33 5.04 -1.79
N THR A 73 9.45 6.06 -0.94
CA THR A 73 9.68 5.90 0.49
C THR A 73 8.53 5.15 1.16
N GLU A 74 7.29 5.54 0.87
CA GLU A 74 6.09 4.90 1.43
C GLU A 74 6.02 3.41 1.08
N TRP A 75 6.12 3.08 -0.21
CA TRP A 75 5.95 1.71 -0.68
C TRP A 75 7.13 0.81 -0.31
N ILE A 76 8.36 1.30 -0.32
CA ILE A 76 9.52 0.51 0.09
C ILE A 76 9.52 0.29 1.60
N THR A 77 9.09 1.28 2.39
CA THR A 77 8.91 1.10 3.84
C THR A 77 7.86 0.04 4.11
N LEU A 78 6.70 0.12 3.47
CA LEU A 78 5.64 -0.87 3.58
C LEU A 78 6.13 -2.27 3.19
N TYR A 79 6.82 -2.39 2.05
CA TYR A 79 7.36 -3.66 1.58
C TYR A 79 8.33 -4.29 2.60
N ASN A 80 9.27 -3.51 3.12
CA ASN A 80 10.23 -4.03 4.09
C ASN A 80 9.59 -4.40 5.43
N LEU A 81 8.53 -3.69 5.83
CA LEU A 81 7.81 -3.94 7.07
C LEU A 81 6.89 -5.17 6.99
N CYS A 82 6.30 -5.41 5.81
CA CYS A 82 5.12 -6.27 5.67
C CYS A 82 5.25 -7.41 4.65
N LYS A 83 6.36 -7.52 3.91
CA LYS A 83 6.58 -8.70 3.07
C LYS A 83 6.66 -9.96 3.92
N ASP A 84 6.16 -11.07 3.37
CA ASP A 84 6.32 -12.37 4.00
C ASP A 84 7.74 -12.95 3.82
N LYS A 85 7.94 -14.18 4.28
CA LYS A 85 9.23 -14.88 4.21
C LYS A 85 9.66 -15.18 2.77
N GLU A 86 8.72 -15.24 1.84
CA GLU A 86 8.97 -15.47 0.41
C GLU A 86 9.22 -14.16 -0.34
N GLY A 87 9.14 -13.01 0.34
CA GLY A 87 9.31 -11.69 -0.25
C GLY A 87 8.05 -11.21 -0.98
N LEU A 88 6.88 -11.70 -0.62
CA LEU A 88 5.62 -11.30 -1.20
C LEU A 88 4.91 -10.28 -0.30
N LEU A 89 4.52 -9.15 -0.88
CA LEU A 89 3.66 -8.18 -0.22
C LEU A 89 2.20 -8.50 -0.55
N LYS A 90 1.50 -9.14 0.39
CA LYS A 90 0.13 -9.63 0.19
C LYS A 90 -0.87 -8.48 0.05
N LYS A 91 -1.86 -8.68 -0.83
CA LYS A 91 -2.96 -7.75 -1.07
C LYS A 91 -3.71 -7.39 0.20
N GLU A 92 -3.97 -8.37 1.05
CA GLU A 92 -4.70 -8.14 2.31
C GLU A 92 -3.92 -7.23 3.27
N THR A 93 -2.59 -7.36 3.31
CA THR A 93 -1.73 -6.49 4.10
C THR A 93 -1.75 -5.05 3.57
N ILE A 94 -1.74 -4.88 2.24
CA ILE A 94 -1.89 -3.56 1.61
C ILE A 94 -3.30 -2.98 1.90
N ARG A 95 -4.35 -3.80 1.88
CA ARG A 95 -5.72 -3.38 2.28
C ARG A 95 -5.74 -2.85 3.72
N GLY A 96 -5.01 -3.51 4.61
CA GLY A 96 -4.82 -3.08 6.01
C GLY A 96 -4.26 -1.66 6.16
N VAL A 97 -3.43 -1.19 5.21
CA VAL A 97 -2.93 0.20 5.20
C VAL A 97 -4.07 1.18 4.96
N TYR A 98 -4.96 0.83 4.03
CA TYR A 98 -6.06 1.70 3.64
C TYR A 98 -7.19 1.69 4.67
N ASP A 99 -7.62 0.53 5.16
CA ASP A 99 -8.71 0.45 6.14
C ASP A 99 -8.29 0.75 7.59
N GLY A 100 -6.98 0.93 7.83
CA GLY A 100 -6.40 1.27 9.14
C GLY A 100 -6.21 0.08 10.07
N SER A 101 -6.36 -1.16 9.59
CA SER A 101 -6.22 -2.39 10.38
C SER A 101 -4.80 -2.99 10.41
N LEU A 102 -3.86 -2.47 9.61
CA LEU A 102 -2.52 -3.05 9.43
C LEU A 102 -1.80 -3.31 10.76
N PHE A 103 -1.67 -2.30 11.61
CA PHE A 103 -0.87 -2.44 12.83
C PHE A 103 -1.51 -3.40 13.84
N GLN A 104 -2.84 -3.45 13.91
CA GLN A 104 -3.53 -4.45 14.73
C GLN A 104 -3.36 -5.86 14.16
N GLN A 105 -3.34 -6.03 12.83
CA GLN A 105 -3.02 -7.32 12.19
C GLN A 105 -1.59 -7.76 12.57
N MET A 106 -0.61 -6.86 12.44
CA MET A 106 0.79 -7.13 12.79
C MET A 106 0.99 -7.46 14.28
N GLU A 107 0.28 -6.76 15.17
CA GLU A 107 0.32 -7.05 16.60
C GLU A 107 -0.17 -8.47 16.88
N ARG A 108 -1.32 -8.86 16.32
CA ARG A 108 -1.88 -10.21 16.49
C ARG A 108 -0.92 -11.29 15.98
N GLU A 109 -0.29 -11.07 14.83
CA GLU A 109 0.70 -12.00 14.26
C GLU A 109 1.92 -12.16 15.18
N LYS A 110 2.44 -11.05 15.73
CA LYS A 110 3.56 -11.08 16.67
C LYS A 110 3.21 -11.82 17.96
N LEU A 111 2.05 -11.56 18.53
CA LEU A 111 1.57 -12.26 19.74
C LEU A 111 1.37 -13.76 19.47
N ALA A 112 0.78 -14.13 18.34
CA ALA A 112 0.61 -15.53 17.95
C ALA A 112 1.96 -16.23 17.75
N ALA A 113 2.95 -15.57 17.15
CA ALA A 113 4.30 -16.10 17.00
C ALA A 113 5.04 -16.26 18.34
N ALA A 114 4.81 -15.35 19.30
CA ALA A 114 5.36 -15.44 20.65
C ALA A 114 4.70 -16.56 21.47
N GLY A 115 3.38 -16.75 21.33
CA GLY A 115 2.64 -17.83 21.98
C GLY A 115 3.03 -19.23 21.49
N LYS A 116 3.41 -19.38 20.22
CA LYS A 116 3.92 -20.64 19.65
C LYS A 116 5.33 -21.04 20.11
N LYS A 117 6.04 -20.17 20.83
CA LYS A 117 7.39 -20.43 21.38
C LYS A 117 7.38 -20.89 22.85
N LYS A 118 6.20 -21.04 23.46
CA LYS A 118 6.01 -21.68 24.78
C LYS A 118 5.46 -23.09 24.59
#